data_AF-A0A354CRT4-F1
#
_entry.id   AF-A0A354CRT4-F1
#
_cell.length_a   1.000
_cell.length_b   1.000
_cell.length_c   1.000
_cell.angle_alpha   90.00
_cell.angle_beta   90.00
_cell.angle_gamma   90.00
#
_symmetry.space_group_name_H-M   'P 1'
#
loop_
_entity.id
_entity.type
_entity.pdbx_description
1 polymer ?
#
loop_
_entity_poly.entity_id
_entity_poly.type
_entity_poly.pdbx_seq_one_letter_code
_entity_poly.pdbx_strand_id
1 'polypeptide(L)'
;LLSDTYLYTYSLDGGQNYALKHSYSKPVHCTNSRRILLYDKDYNDFSLYSKTRLIYKNTLEEKIVFGRLSNRDSAAIVTNSDRYSNIVYIYDGNGEWKYTRKFLNENVMNVGFSSDDRYIYVVTLGAENGDIFSSIYKYDTTDESEAVWSYKLIKSVIPLEIVVKKNRVCVIYDNYAVSINESDGSLQGEKEFQGTVACLDSSDSMIGLIYYDSSSNKNILVSLDYNMKVNASGIVSPNINKVILDRNTIYIIQSGKITGFNSEMKAVEEKEISEDCVSFIKIGNSFLLLGYNSINIENLT
;
A
#
# COMPACT_ATOMS: atom_id res chain seq x y z
N LEU A 1 25.06 -16.84 9.81
CA LEU A 1 25.73 -16.07 8.74
C LEU A 1 25.04 -14.71 8.68
N LEU A 2 25.74 -13.59 8.80
CA LEU A 2 25.14 -12.28 8.48
C LEU A 2 24.93 -12.26 6.96
N SER A 3 23.70 -12.06 6.49
CA SER A 3 23.48 -11.74 5.08
C SER A 3 24.24 -10.45 4.75
N ASP A 4 24.76 -10.32 3.52
CA ASP A 4 25.41 -9.08 3.07
C ASP A 4 24.37 -8.09 2.56
N THR A 5 23.34 -7.86 3.39
CA THR A 5 22.18 -7.05 3.03
C THR A 5 22.12 -5.83 3.93
N TYR A 6 21.84 -4.68 3.31
CA TYR A 6 21.88 -3.38 3.95
C TYR A 6 20.60 -2.60 3.69
N LEU A 7 20.17 -1.83 4.69
CA LEU A 7 19.23 -0.74 4.53
C LEU A 7 20.01 0.56 4.32
N TYR A 8 19.86 1.17 3.15
CA TYR A 8 20.43 2.48 2.84
C TYR A 8 19.35 3.55 2.87
N THR A 9 19.70 4.72 3.39
CA THR A 9 18.89 5.93 3.23
C THR A 9 19.77 7.05 2.66
N TYR A 10 19.20 7.79 1.73
CA TYR A 10 19.86 8.89 1.04
C TYR A 10 19.07 10.17 1.26
N SER A 11 19.77 11.29 1.22
CA SER A 11 19.18 12.63 1.13
C SER A 11 18.94 12.98 -0.33
N LEU A 12 18.16 14.04 -0.58
CA LEU A 12 17.78 14.43 -1.95
C LEU A 12 18.96 14.88 -2.81
N ASP A 13 20.09 15.26 -2.21
CA ASP A 13 21.31 15.60 -2.93
C ASP A 13 22.18 14.36 -3.25
N GLY A 14 21.70 13.15 -2.92
CA GLY A 14 22.42 11.89 -3.09
C GLY A 14 23.35 11.54 -1.93
N GLY A 15 23.45 12.38 -0.90
CA GLY A 15 24.24 12.08 0.30
C GLY A 15 23.67 10.89 1.08
N GLN A 16 24.48 9.86 1.33
CA GLN A 16 24.07 8.74 2.18
C GLN A 16 23.93 9.21 3.64
N ASN A 17 22.72 9.14 4.18
CA ASN A 17 22.45 9.48 5.58
C ASN A 17 22.76 8.31 6.52
N TYR A 18 22.44 7.09 6.08
CA TYR A 18 22.50 5.91 6.92
C TYR A 18 22.69 4.65 6.07
N ALA A 19 23.57 3.76 6.50
CA ALA A 19 23.75 2.43 5.94
C ALA A 19 23.77 1.44 7.11
N LEU A 20 22.80 0.54 7.15
CA LEU A 20 22.66 -0.43 8.23
C LEU A 20 22.74 -1.84 7.69
N LYS A 21 23.74 -2.60 8.15
CA LYS A 21 23.78 -4.04 7.94
C LYS A 21 22.72 -4.72 8.81
N HIS A 22 21.95 -5.64 8.24
CA HIS A 22 20.99 -6.45 8.97
C HIS A 22 21.15 -7.94 8.64
N SER A 23 20.57 -8.83 9.46
CA SER A 23 20.66 -10.27 9.27
C SER A 23 19.45 -10.89 8.56
N TYR A 24 18.48 -10.08 8.10
CA TYR A 24 17.26 -10.58 7.49
C TYR A 24 17.54 -11.34 6.20
N SER A 25 16.83 -12.45 6.03
CA SER A 25 16.97 -13.37 4.91
C SER A 25 16.12 -12.95 3.71
N LYS A 26 14.91 -12.43 3.96
CA LYS A 26 13.96 -11.91 2.98
C LYS A 26 13.43 -10.54 3.45
N PRO A 27 14.29 -9.50 3.46
CA PRO A 27 13.89 -8.18 3.94
C PRO A 27 12.81 -7.57 3.05
N VAL A 28 11.73 -7.10 3.68
CA VAL A 28 10.70 -6.27 3.05
C VAL A 28 10.49 -5.04 3.92
N HIS A 29 10.16 -3.91 3.30
CA HIS A 29 9.99 -2.65 4.01
C HIS A 29 8.67 -1.95 3.70
N CYS A 30 8.19 -1.18 4.67
CA CYS A 30 7.14 -0.19 4.52
C CYS A 30 7.65 1.14 5.06
N THR A 31 7.20 2.26 4.51
CA THR A 31 7.63 3.59 4.96
C THR A 31 6.45 4.52 5.20
N ASN A 32 6.65 5.46 6.11
CA ASN A 32 5.87 6.68 6.21
C ASN A 32 6.84 7.88 6.10
N SER A 33 6.39 9.10 6.36
CA SER A 33 7.23 10.31 6.26
C SER A 33 8.44 10.34 7.22
N ARG A 34 8.43 9.51 8.27
CA ARG A 34 9.33 9.54 9.42
C ARG A 34 10.05 8.23 9.72
N ARG A 35 9.51 7.09 9.26
CA ARG A 35 9.87 5.75 9.72
C ARG A 35 9.97 4.76 8.57
N ILE A 36 10.78 3.74 8.82
CA ILE A 36 10.95 2.57 7.97
C ILE A 36 10.68 1.35 8.85
N LEU A 37 9.59 0.64 8.57
CA LEU A 37 9.35 -0.68 9.11
C LEU A 37 10.07 -1.68 8.20
N LEU A 38 10.99 -2.46 8.75
CA LEU A 38 11.71 -3.51 8.04
C LEU A 38 11.40 -4.84 8.72
N TYR A 39 10.97 -5.85 7.95
CA TYR A 39 10.65 -7.17 8.48
C TYR A 39 11.23 -8.27 7.60
N ASP A 40 11.47 -9.44 8.21
CA ASP A 40 11.98 -10.61 7.53
C ASP A 40 10.83 -11.53 7.10
N LYS A 41 10.41 -11.43 5.84
CA LYS A 41 9.25 -12.16 5.32
C LYS A 41 9.47 -13.67 5.40
N ASP A 42 8.46 -14.39 5.88
CA ASP A 42 8.49 -15.84 6.17
C ASP A 42 9.46 -16.26 7.30
N TYR A 43 10.00 -15.27 8.02
CA TYR A 43 10.74 -15.40 9.29
C TYR A 43 10.03 -14.55 10.36
N ASN A 44 10.64 -14.32 11.51
CA ASN A 44 9.94 -13.78 12.68
C ASN A 44 10.47 -12.45 13.21
N ASP A 45 11.52 -11.89 12.61
CA ASP A 45 12.11 -10.64 13.05
C ASP A 45 11.53 -9.43 12.32
N PHE A 46 11.32 -8.34 13.05
CA PHE A 46 11.03 -7.03 12.48
C PHE A 46 11.62 -5.89 13.32
N SER A 47 11.75 -4.72 12.70
CA SER A 47 12.34 -3.54 13.32
C SER A 47 11.75 -2.27 12.76
N LEU A 48 11.66 -1.24 13.59
CA LEU A 48 11.31 0.11 13.17
C LEU A 48 12.53 1.01 13.24
N TYR A 49 12.79 1.74 12.16
CA TYR A 49 13.87 2.70 12.04
C TYR A 49 13.32 4.10 11.87
N SER A 50 14.05 5.08 12.38
CA SER A 50 14.03 6.44 11.86
C SER A 50 14.98 6.54 10.66
N LYS A 51 15.09 7.73 10.05
CA LYS A 51 16.05 7.98 8.96
C LYS A 51 17.51 7.75 9.35
N THR A 52 17.85 7.76 10.64
CA THR A 52 19.23 7.77 11.12
C THR A 52 19.56 6.74 12.21
N ARG A 53 18.57 6.00 12.72
CA ARG A 53 18.79 4.99 13.78
C ARG A 53 17.66 3.98 13.90
N LEU A 54 17.98 2.81 14.47
CA LEU A 54 17.01 1.85 15.03
C LEU A 54 16.21 2.50 16.16
N ILE A 55 14.91 2.24 16.20
CA ILE A 55 14.02 2.63 17.32
C ILE A 55 13.79 1.41 18.20
N TYR A 56 13.28 0.32 17.61
CA TYR A 56 13.12 -0.95 18.29
C TYR A 56 13.27 -2.13 17.32
N LYS A 57 13.60 -3.30 17.87
CA LYS A 57 13.61 -4.59 17.17
C LYS A 57 12.84 -5.60 18.03
N ASN A 58 11.96 -6.37 17.40
CA ASN A 58 11.19 -7.43 18.03
C ASN A 58 11.28 -8.73 17.20
N THR A 59 11.00 -9.84 17.88
CA THR A 59 10.95 -11.19 17.31
C THR A 59 9.64 -11.83 17.74
N LEU A 60 8.89 -12.40 16.79
CA LEU A 60 7.65 -13.13 17.05
C LEU A 60 7.90 -14.64 17.17
N GLU A 61 6.91 -15.36 17.66
CA GLU A 61 6.92 -16.83 17.60
C GLU A 61 6.62 -17.31 16.18
N GLU A 62 5.61 -16.71 15.54
CA GLU A 62 5.18 -17.09 14.20
C GLU A 62 5.88 -16.33 13.07
N LYS A 63 5.73 -16.83 11.84
CA LYS A 63 6.37 -16.25 10.66
C LYS A 63 5.54 -15.11 10.10
N ILE A 64 6.20 -14.00 9.80
CA ILE A 64 5.64 -12.78 9.25
C ILE A 64 5.27 -12.99 7.78
N VAL A 65 4.00 -12.75 7.48
CA VAL A 65 3.45 -12.75 6.12
C VAL A 65 3.67 -11.39 5.48
N PHE A 66 3.28 -10.30 6.16
CA PHE A 66 3.59 -8.92 5.79
C PHE A 66 3.49 -7.95 6.98
N GLY A 67 4.01 -6.74 6.77
CA GLY A 67 3.83 -5.60 7.67
C GLY A 67 3.08 -4.44 7.02
N ARG A 68 2.48 -3.58 7.84
CA ARG A 68 1.93 -2.27 7.47
C ARG A 68 2.35 -1.23 8.50
N LEU A 69 2.61 -0.01 8.06
CA LEU A 69 3.06 1.09 8.90
C LEU A 69 2.06 2.24 8.79
N SER A 70 1.56 2.71 9.92
CA SER A 70 0.63 3.84 9.98
C SER A 70 1.36 5.17 9.80
N ASN A 71 0.59 6.25 9.63
CA ASN A 71 1.13 7.61 9.62
C ASN A 71 1.57 8.12 11.00
N ARG A 72 1.17 7.45 12.09
CA ARG A 72 1.56 7.76 13.49
C ARG A 72 2.54 6.75 14.08
N ASP A 73 3.27 6.06 13.20
CA ASP A 73 4.37 5.15 13.52
C ASP A 73 3.97 3.81 14.16
N SER A 74 2.68 3.47 14.21
CA SER A 74 2.24 2.14 14.64
C SER A 74 2.48 1.11 13.52
N ALA A 75 2.89 -0.10 13.91
CA ALA A 75 3.15 -1.20 12.99
C ALA A 75 2.10 -2.30 13.19
N ALA A 76 1.46 -2.73 12.10
CA ALA A 76 0.71 -3.97 12.05
C ALA A 76 1.60 -5.06 11.45
N ILE A 77 1.80 -6.15 12.19
CA ILE A 77 2.55 -7.31 11.73
C ILE A 77 1.58 -8.48 11.61
N VAL A 78 1.43 -8.98 10.40
CA VAL A 78 0.55 -10.12 10.10
C VAL A 78 1.41 -11.37 10.00
N THR A 79 1.09 -12.40 10.78
CA THR A 79 1.79 -13.68 10.78
C THR A 79 0.88 -14.82 10.32
N ASN A 80 1.49 -15.93 9.94
CA ASN A 80 0.79 -17.21 9.87
C ASN A 80 0.63 -17.80 11.29
N SER A 81 -0.08 -18.91 11.42
CA SER A 81 -0.20 -19.66 12.67
C SER A 81 -0.62 -21.10 12.38
N ASP A 82 -0.25 -22.03 13.26
CA ASP A 82 -0.70 -23.42 13.17
C ASP A 82 -2.19 -23.58 13.53
N ARG A 83 -2.75 -22.63 14.30
CA ARG A 83 -4.14 -22.67 14.80
C ARG A 83 -5.08 -21.69 14.12
N TYR A 84 -4.53 -20.71 13.40
CA TYR A 84 -5.26 -19.58 12.82
C TYR A 84 -4.69 -19.34 11.42
N SER A 85 -5.53 -19.03 10.44
CA SER A 85 -5.05 -18.58 9.13
C SER A 85 -4.03 -17.46 9.26
N ASN A 86 -4.37 -16.42 10.04
CA ASN A 86 -3.43 -15.34 10.38
C ASN A 86 -3.64 -14.77 11.78
N ILE A 87 -2.59 -14.16 12.31
CA ILE A 87 -2.64 -13.30 13.51
C ILE A 87 -2.16 -11.89 13.10
N VAL A 88 -2.86 -10.86 13.56
CA VAL A 88 -2.49 -9.45 13.39
C VAL A 88 -2.03 -8.92 14.74
N TYR A 89 -0.78 -8.49 14.84
CA TYR A 89 -0.23 -7.82 16.01
C TYR A 89 -0.07 -6.33 15.73
N ILE A 90 -0.48 -5.47 16.66
CA ILE A 90 -0.27 -4.02 16.59
C ILE A 90 0.77 -3.61 17.64
N TYR A 91 1.80 -2.90 17.18
CA TYR A 91 2.82 -2.28 18.01
C TYR A 91 2.79 -0.77 17.81
N ASP A 92 3.01 0.01 18.87
CA ASP A 92 3.17 1.45 18.73
C ASP A 92 4.56 1.84 18.20
N GLY A 93 4.77 3.14 17.99
CA GLY A 93 6.05 3.67 17.49
C GLY A 93 7.25 3.49 18.42
N ASN A 94 7.06 3.02 19.66
CA ASN A 94 8.12 2.68 20.61
C ASN A 94 8.37 1.16 20.67
N GLY A 95 7.56 0.36 19.99
CA GLY A 95 7.67 -1.10 19.97
C GLY A 95 6.90 -1.79 21.07
N GLU A 96 6.02 -1.08 21.79
CA GLU A 96 5.13 -1.68 22.76
C GLU A 96 3.96 -2.35 22.04
N TRP A 97 3.68 -3.60 22.41
CA TRP A 97 2.49 -4.31 21.96
C TRP A 97 1.23 -3.59 22.46
N LYS A 98 0.22 -3.44 21.58
CA LYS A 98 -1.06 -2.79 21.89
C LYS A 98 -2.27 -3.68 21.69
N TYR A 99 -2.26 -4.53 20.66
CA TYR A 99 -3.45 -5.27 20.26
C TYR A 99 -3.10 -6.52 19.47
N THR A 100 -3.95 -7.55 19.58
CA THR A 100 -3.86 -8.78 18.81
C THR A 100 -5.23 -9.17 18.28
N ARG A 101 -5.34 -9.47 16.97
CA ARG A 101 -6.53 -10.13 16.39
C ARG A 101 -6.15 -11.42 15.70
N LYS A 102 -6.95 -12.47 15.92
CA LYS A 102 -6.72 -13.81 15.37
C LYS A 102 -7.85 -14.16 14.41
N PHE A 103 -7.50 -14.64 13.22
CA PHE A 103 -8.44 -15.03 12.17
C PHE A 103 -8.37 -16.54 11.96
N LEU A 104 -9.46 -17.24 12.27
CA LEU A 104 -9.50 -18.71 12.22
C LEU A 104 -9.46 -19.24 10.78
N ASN A 105 -10.35 -18.75 9.91
CA ASN A 105 -10.63 -19.36 8.60
C ASN A 105 -10.47 -18.37 7.43
N GLU A 106 -9.99 -17.15 7.69
CA GLU A 106 -9.86 -16.11 6.68
C GLU A 106 -8.42 -15.61 6.63
N ASN A 107 -7.88 -15.48 5.42
CA ASN A 107 -6.54 -14.97 5.20
C ASN A 107 -6.57 -13.44 5.23
N VAL A 108 -5.76 -12.82 6.05
CA VAL A 108 -5.61 -11.37 6.09
C VAL A 108 -4.82 -10.93 4.86
N MET A 109 -5.41 -10.07 4.04
CA MET A 109 -4.84 -9.58 2.79
C MET A 109 -4.25 -8.19 2.92
N ASN A 110 -4.89 -7.33 3.72
CA ASN A 110 -4.46 -5.94 3.93
C ASN A 110 -4.86 -5.45 5.33
N VAL A 111 -4.08 -4.49 5.85
CA VAL A 111 -4.39 -3.77 7.09
C VAL A 111 -4.21 -2.27 6.87
N GLY A 112 -5.24 -1.49 7.16
CA GLY A 112 -5.22 -0.03 7.17
C GLY A 112 -5.41 0.51 8.59
N PHE A 113 -5.04 1.77 8.81
CA PHE A 113 -5.18 2.45 10.10
C PHE A 113 -6.12 3.65 9.95
N SER A 114 -6.89 3.96 10.99
CA SER A 114 -7.52 5.28 11.11
C SER A 114 -6.47 6.37 11.28
N SER A 115 -6.85 7.63 11.03
CA SER A 115 -5.93 8.78 11.11
C SER A 115 -5.30 9.01 12.49
N ASP A 116 -5.91 8.46 13.54
CA ASP A 116 -5.48 8.53 14.94
C ASP A 116 -4.89 7.20 15.46
N ASP A 117 -4.76 6.18 14.60
CA ASP A 117 -4.34 4.80 14.91
C ASP A 117 -5.22 4.05 15.93
N ARG A 118 -6.33 4.64 16.39
CA ARG A 118 -7.24 3.96 17.32
C ARG A 118 -7.87 2.74 16.68
N TYR A 119 -8.25 2.84 15.41
CA TYR A 119 -8.89 1.76 14.68
C TYR A 119 -7.96 1.16 13.64
N ILE A 120 -8.10 -0.15 13.46
CA ILE A 120 -7.54 -0.84 12.30
C ILE A 120 -8.67 -1.36 11.42
N TYR A 121 -8.39 -1.39 10.12
CA TYR A 121 -9.25 -1.95 9.09
C TYR A 121 -8.57 -3.17 8.51
N VAL A 122 -9.17 -4.34 8.61
CA VAL A 122 -8.58 -5.59 8.14
C VAL A 122 -9.40 -6.10 6.97
N VAL A 123 -8.75 -6.26 5.81
CA VAL A 123 -9.35 -6.91 4.65
C VAL A 123 -8.91 -8.35 4.63
N THR A 124 -9.85 -9.27 4.51
CA THR A 124 -9.61 -10.70 4.51
C THR A 124 -10.16 -11.36 3.25
N LEU A 125 -9.65 -12.55 2.96
CA LEU A 125 -10.16 -13.45 1.93
C LEU A 125 -10.50 -14.79 2.58
N GLY A 126 -11.75 -15.22 2.42
CA GLY A 126 -12.24 -16.50 2.90
C GLY A 126 -12.92 -17.29 1.79
N ALA A 127 -13.29 -18.53 2.10
CA ALA A 127 -14.11 -19.35 1.22
C ALA A 127 -15.24 -20.00 2.02
N GLU A 128 -16.45 -19.97 1.46
CA GLU A 128 -17.64 -20.56 2.05
C GLU A 128 -18.45 -21.22 0.93
N ASN A 129 -18.84 -22.49 1.12
CA ASN A 129 -19.59 -23.27 0.11
C ASN A 129 -18.95 -23.33 -1.29
N GLY A 130 -17.62 -23.19 -1.38
CA GLY A 130 -16.88 -23.20 -2.64
C GLY A 130 -16.72 -21.83 -3.30
N ASP A 131 -17.42 -20.81 -2.79
CA ASP A 131 -17.29 -19.43 -3.25
C ASP A 131 -16.28 -18.65 -2.41
N ILE A 132 -15.46 -17.84 -3.08
CA ILE A 132 -14.55 -16.91 -2.42
C ILE A 132 -15.35 -15.67 -2.00
N PHE A 133 -15.08 -15.18 -0.79
CA PHE A 133 -15.60 -13.90 -0.32
C PHE A 133 -14.47 -13.05 0.25
N SER A 134 -14.66 -11.74 0.20
CA SER A 134 -13.82 -10.78 0.90
C SER A 134 -14.59 -10.16 2.05
N SER A 135 -13.96 -9.98 3.20
CA SER A 135 -14.55 -9.25 4.32
C SER A 135 -13.67 -8.06 4.69
N ILE A 136 -14.30 -6.98 5.13
CA ILE A 136 -13.65 -5.79 5.68
C ILE A 136 -14.15 -5.63 7.11
N TYR A 137 -13.22 -5.59 8.07
CA TYR A 137 -13.54 -5.42 9.49
C TYR A 137 -12.94 -4.14 10.01
N LYS A 138 -13.66 -3.45 10.90
CA LYS A 138 -13.10 -2.41 11.76
C LYS A 138 -12.94 -2.95 13.18
N TYR A 139 -11.75 -2.80 13.74
CA TYR A 139 -11.48 -3.10 15.15
C TYR A 139 -11.02 -1.84 15.88
N ASP A 140 -11.46 -1.66 17.12
CA ASP A 140 -10.87 -0.71 18.06
C ASP A 140 -9.64 -1.38 18.71
N THR A 141 -8.47 -0.76 18.62
CA THR A 141 -7.24 -1.33 19.21
C THR A 141 -7.11 -1.08 20.71
N THR A 142 -8.07 -0.35 21.30
CA THR A 142 -8.15 -0.10 22.74
C THR A 142 -9.08 -1.08 23.46
N ASP A 143 -9.76 -1.95 22.72
CA ASP A 143 -10.71 -2.95 23.23
C ASP A 143 -10.46 -4.29 22.52
N GLU A 144 -10.50 -5.40 23.26
CA GLU A 144 -10.38 -6.75 22.69
C GLU A 144 -11.73 -7.32 22.20
N SER A 145 -12.75 -6.46 22.08
CA SER A 145 -14.09 -6.81 21.62
C SER A 145 -14.15 -7.37 20.20
N GLU A 146 -15.35 -7.81 19.80
CA GLU A 146 -15.66 -8.08 18.40
C GLU A 146 -15.49 -6.83 17.51
N ALA A 147 -15.53 -7.06 16.19
CA ALA A 147 -15.45 -5.98 15.22
C ALA A 147 -16.53 -4.92 15.48
N VAL A 148 -16.13 -3.64 15.42
CA VAL A 148 -17.04 -2.48 15.53
C VAL A 148 -18.08 -2.53 14.42
N TRP A 149 -17.66 -2.89 13.22
CA TRP A 149 -18.52 -3.27 12.11
C TRP A 149 -17.76 -4.20 11.16
N SER A 150 -18.52 -4.89 10.31
CA SER A 150 -17.98 -5.68 9.20
C SER A 150 -18.79 -5.47 7.92
N TYR A 151 -18.14 -5.64 6.78
CA TYR A 151 -18.75 -5.66 5.46
C TYR A 151 -18.26 -6.91 4.72
N LYS A 152 -19.18 -7.76 4.22
CA LYS A 152 -18.86 -8.98 3.48
C LYS A 152 -19.27 -8.83 2.02
N LEU A 153 -18.32 -9.03 1.13
CA LEU A 153 -18.48 -9.04 -0.32
C LEU A 153 -18.39 -10.47 -0.83
N ILE A 154 -19.52 -11.02 -1.28
CA ILE A 154 -19.58 -12.33 -1.93
C ILE A 154 -19.35 -12.11 -3.43
N LYS A 155 -18.08 -12.04 -3.81
CA LYS A 155 -17.64 -11.90 -5.21
C LYS A 155 -16.24 -12.50 -5.34
N SER A 156 -15.98 -13.18 -6.46
CA SER A 156 -14.67 -13.76 -6.78
C SER A 156 -13.68 -12.66 -7.18
N VAL A 157 -13.20 -11.91 -6.20
CA VAL A 157 -12.25 -10.79 -6.35
C VAL A 157 -11.14 -10.91 -5.32
N ILE A 158 -9.94 -10.43 -5.67
CA ILE A 158 -8.75 -10.52 -4.81
C ILE A 158 -8.36 -9.12 -4.32
N PRO A 159 -8.32 -8.87 -2.99
CA PRO A 159 -7.90 -7.57 -2.46
C PRO A 159 -6.45 -7.25 -2.82
N LEU A 160 -6.23 -6.05 -3.37
CA LEU A 160 -4.90 -5.55 -3.70
C LEU A 160 -4.42 -4.53 -2.68
N GLU A 161 -5.23 -3.51 -2.39
CA GLU A 161 -4.85 -2.39 -1.52
C GLU A 161 -6.05 -1.88 -0.69
N ILE A 162 -5.75 -1.34 0.49
CA ILE A 162 -6.70 -0.61 1.32
C ILE A 162 -6.28 0.86 1.45
N VAL A 163 -7.21 1.79 1.20
CA VAL A 163 -6.99 3.23 1.36
C VAL A 163 -7.99 3.78 2.38
N VAL A 164 -7.48 4.29 3.50
CA VAL A 164 -8.29 4.87 4.58
C VAL A 164 -8.12 6.37 4.61
N LYS A 165 -9.04 7.10 3.99
CA LYS A 165 -9.00 8.56 3.86
C LYS A 165 -10.42 9.12 3.73
N LYS A 166 -10.60 10.41 4.05
CA LYS A 166 -11.87 11.13 3.86
C LYS A 166 -13.09 10.45 4.51
N ASN A 167 -12.93 9.85 5.69
CA ASN A 167 -13.97 9.07 6.38
C ASN A 167 -14.48 7.88 5.55
N ARG A 168 -13.60 7.33 4.71
CA ARG A 168 -13.85 6.17 3.86
C ARG A 168 -12.76 5.12 4.07
N VAL A 169 -13.19 3.87 4.00
CA VAL A 169 -12.35 2.70 3.85
C VAL A 169 -12.57 2.18 2.44
N CYS A 170 -11.65 2.48 1.54
CA CYS A 170 -11.69 2.00 0.17
C CYS A 170 -10.85 0.74 0.03
N VAL A 171 -11.40 -0.29 -0.60
CA VAL A 171 -10.66 -1.50 -0.93
C VAL A 171 -10.65 -1.66 -2.44
N ILE A 172 -9.46 -1.70 -3.02
CA ILE A 172 -9.24 -1.95 -4.44
C ILE A 172 -8.90 -3.42 -4.59
N TYR A 173 -9.67 -4.11 -5.42
CA TYR A 173 -9.47 -5.50 -5.81
C TYR A 173 -8.86 -5.57 -7.22
N ASP A 174 -8.59 -6.79 -7.67
CA ASP A 174 -8.09 -7.10 -9.00
C ASP A 174 -8.97 -6.57 -10.14
N ASN A 175 -10.30 -6.61 -10.04
CA ASN A 175 -11.20 -6.05 -11.07
C ASN A 175 -12.39 -5.26 -10.50
N TYR A 176 -12.36 -4.95 -9.21
CA TYR A 176 -13.46 -4.30 -8.51
C TYR A 176 -12.94 -3.34 -7.45
N ALA A 177 -13.77 -2.40 -7.00
CA ALA A 177 -13.44 -1.51 -5.90
C ALA A 177 -14.70 -1.17 -5.11
N VAL A 178 -14.55 -1.01 -3.80
CA VAL A 178 -15.63 -0.57 -2.91
C VAL A 178 -15.15 0.57 -2.03
N SER A 179 -16.07 1.45 -1.66
CA SER A 179 -15.89 2.48 -0.64
C SER A 179 -16.89 2.27 0.47
N ILE A 180 -16.40 2.12 1.69
CA ILE A 180 -17.19 1.89 2.90
C ILE A 180 -17.09 3.12 3.79
N ASN A 181 -18.18 3.51 4.43
CA ASN A 181 -18.18 4.56 5.43
C ASN A 181 -17.43 4.09 6.68
N GLU A 182 -16.43 4.87 7.10
CA GLU A 182 -15.58 4.56 8.24
C GLU A 182 -16.36 4.46 9.57
N SER A 183 -17.46 5.20 9.72
CA SER A 183 -18.22 5.25 10.98
C SER A 183 -19.08 4.01 11.23
N ASP A 184 -19.79 3.53 10.21
CA ASP A 184 -20.87 2.55 10.36
C ASP A 184 -20.76 1.31 9.46
N GLY A 185 -19.75 1.24 8.58
CA GLY A 185 -19.56 0.10 7.68
C GLY A 185 -20.52 0.08 6.48
N SER A 186 -21.30 1.14 6.25
CA SER A 186 -22.22 1.21 5.11
C SER A 186 -21.48 1.40 3.78
N LEU A 187 -21.95 0.72 2.74
CA LEU A 187 -21.45 0.88 1.37
C LEU A 187 -21.80 2.29 0.84
N GLN A 188 -20.79 3.00 0.34
CA GLN A 188 -20.92 4.37 -0.18
C GLN A 188 -20.74 4.44 -1.70
N GLY A 189 -20.04 3.47 -2.28
CA GLY A 189 -19.90 3.34 -3.72
C GLY A 189 -19.05 2.16 -4.12
N GLU A 190 -19.15 1.78 -5.39
CA GLU A 190 -18.49 0.62 -5.95
C GLU A 190 -18.15 0.86 -7.42
N LYS A 191 -17.14 0.14 -7.91
CA LYS A 191 -16.72 0.21 -9.31
C LYS A 191 -16.18 -1.12 -9.79
N GLU A 192 -16.75 -1.62 -10.88
CA GLU A 192 -16.19 -2.72 -11.65
C GLU A 192 -15.34 -2.21 -12.82
N PHE A 193 -14.17 -2.83 -12.99
CA PHE A 193 -13.24 -2.60 -14.08
C PHE A 193 -13.38 -3.73 -15.11
N GLN A 194 -13.25 -3.41 -16.40
CA GLN A 194 -13.36 -4.39 -17.49
C GLN A 194 -12.05 -5.16 -17.72
N GLY A 195 -11.38 -5.53 -16.63
CA GLY A 195 -10.10 -6.21 -16.65
C GLY A 195 -9.35 -6.07 -15.33
N THR A 196 -8.03 -6.17 -15.35
CA THR A 196 -7.24 -6.39 -14.13
C THR A 196 -6.40 -5.17 -13.77
N VAL A 197 -6.52 -4.68 -12.54
CA VAL A 197 -5.72 -3.59 -11.97
C VAL A 197 -4.25 -4.02 -11.89
N ALA A 198 -3.38 -3.22 -12.49
CA ALA A 198 -1.95 -3.48 -12.59
C ALA A 198 -1.14 -2.73 -11.53
N CYS A 199 -1.47 -1.45 -11.29
CA CYS A 199 -0.86 -0.65 -10.25
C CYS A 199 -1.79 0.51 -9.86
N LEU A 200 -1.62 1.03 -8.65
CA LEU A 200 -2.40 2.14 -8.12
C LEU A 200 -1.60 2.94 -7.10
N ASP A 201 -2.05 4.18 -6.86
CA ASP A 201 -1.63 5.01 -5.74
C ASP A 201 -2.79 5.95 -5.32
N SER A 202 -2.67 6.59 -4.16
CA SER A 202 -3.70 7.50 -3.64
C SER A 202 -3.10 8.76 -3.03
N SER A 203 -3.73 9.90 -3.32
CA SER A 203 -3.42 11.17 -2.66
C SER A 203 -4.46 11.49 -1.58
N ASP A 204 -4.60 12.73 -1.14
CA ASP A 204 -5.72 13.15 -0.30
C ASP A 204 -6.96 13.54 -1.11
N SER A 205 -6.88 13.58 -2.44
CA SER A 205 -7.97 14.04 -3.31
C SER A 205 -8.56 12.95 -4.18
N MET A 206 -7.78 11.95 -4.57
CA MET A 206 -8.21 10.91 -5.49
C MET A 206 -7.40 9.63 -5.36
N ILE A 207 -7.90 8.57 -5.98
CA ILE A 207 -7.18 7.33 -6.25
C ILE A 207 -6.88 7.32 -7.75
N GLY A 208 -5.63 7.05 -8.12
CA GLY A 208 -5.24 6.83 -9.51
C GLY A 208 -4.80 5.39 -9.69
N LEU A 209 -5.31 4.72 -10.72
CA LEU A 209 -4.95 3.34 -11.01
C LEU A 209 -4.87 3.10 -12.50
N ILE A 210 -4.11 2.08 -12.87
CA ILE A 210 -4.10 1.50 -14.21
C ILE A 210 -4.71 0.12 -14.12
N TYR A 211 -5.65 -0.18 -15.03
CA TYR A 211 -6.07 -1.55 -15.28
C TYR A 211 -5.86 -1.91 -16.76
N TYR A 212 -5.56 -3.17 -17.01
CA TYR A 212 -5.51 -3.74 -18.34
C TYR A 212 -6.94 -4.13 -18.74
N ASP A 213 -7.51 -3.44 -19.74
CA ASP A 213 -8.84 -3.71 -20.27
C ASP A 213 -8.80 -4.91 -21.21
N SER A 214 -9.46 -6.00 -20.81
CA SER A 214 -9.50 -7.26 -21.55
C SER A 214 -10.23 -7.14 -22.88
N SER A 215 -11.15 -6.18 -23.01
CA SER A 215 -11.95 -6.01 -24.23
C SER A 215 -11.17 -5.30 -25.33
N SER A 216 -10.40 -4.27 -24.98
CA SER A 216 -9.64 -3.47 -25.95
C SER A 216 -8.16 -3.88 -26.04
N ASN A 217 -7.67 -4.73 -25.13
CA ASN A 217 -6.26 -5.09 -25.00
C ASN A 217 -5.38 -3.83 -24.81
N LYS A 218 -5.81 -2.94 -23.92
CA LYS A 218 -5.14 -1.65 -23.64
C LYS A 218 -5.07 -1.39 -22.14
N ASN A 219 -4.04 -0.65 -21.74
CA ASN A 219 -3.97 -0.10 -20.39
C ASN A 219 -4.81 1.18 -20.30
N ILE A 220 -5.64 1.26 -19.27
CA ILE A 220 -6.51 2.40 -19.00
C ILE A 220 -6.09 3.01 -17.67
N LEU A 221 -5.62 4.25 -17.70
CA LEU A 221 -5.40 5.08 -16.52
C LEU A 221 -6.74 5.68 -16.09
N VAL A 222 -7.06 5.60 -14.80
CA VAL A 222 -8.33 6.06 -14.22
C VAL A 222 -8.05 6.95 -13.02
N SER A 223 -8.78 8.06 -12.91
CA SER A 223 -8.93 8.84 -11.68
C SER A 223 -10.28 8.52 -11.05
N LEU A 224 -10.25 8.12 -9.78
CA LEU A 224 -11.43 7.83 -8.97
C LEU A 224 -11.51 8.82 -7.80
N ASP A 225 -12.74 9.22 -7.45
CA ASP A 225 -12.99 9.80 -6.14
C ASP A 225 -13.09 8.72 -5.04
N TYR A 226 -13.21 9.16 -3.78
CA TYR A 226 -13.36 8.25 -2.64
C TYR A 226 -14.74 7.60 -2.51
N ASN A 227 -15.69 7.85 -3.42
CA ASN A 227 -16.93 7.10 -3.54
C ASN A 227 -16.87 6.13 -4.75
N MET A 228 -15.67 5.86 -5.28
CA MET A 228 -15.40 4.99 -6.44
C MET A 228 -16.02 5.51 -7.75
N LYS A 229 -16.35 6.80 -7.85
CA LYS A 229 -16.81 7.39 -9.11
C LYS A 229 -15.60 7.74 -9.98
N VAL A 230 -15.68 7.38 -11.25
CA VAL A 230 -14.68 7.78 -12.26
C VAL A 230 -14.82 9.27 -12.55
N ASN A 231 -13.75 10.03 -12.27
CA ASN A 231 -13.64 11.43 -12.69
C ASN A 231 -13.32 11.52 -14.18
N ALA A 232 -12.29 10.76 -14.60
CA ALA A 232 -11.90 10.60 -16.00
C ALA A 232 -11.03 9.35 -16.17
N SER A 233 -10.90 8.90 -17.42
CA SER A 233 -10.02 7.79 -17.81
C SER A 233 -9.41 8.02 -19.18
N GLY A 234 -8.22 7.49 -19.43
CA GLY A 234 -7.50 7.60 -20.69
C GLY A 234 -6.68 6.35 -21.01
N ILE A 235 -6.51 6.06 -22.31
CA ILE A 235 -5.62 4.99 -22.76
C ILE A 235 -4.18 5.43 -22.56
N VAL A 236 -3.36 4.54 -22.01
CA VAL A 236 -1.93 4.76 -21.77
C VAL A 236 -1.10 3.61 -22.34
N SER A 237 0.22 3.79 -22.39
CA SER A 237 1.13 2.79 -22.98
C SER A 237 1.10 1.44 -22.24
N PRO A 238 1.42 0.31 -22.93
CA PRO A 238 1.34 -1.02 -22.36
C PRO A 238 2.38 -1.30 -21.25
N ASN A 239 3.46 -0.51 -21.17
CA ASN A 239 4.62 -0.77 -20.32
C ASN A 239 4.70 0.21 -19.14
N ILE A 240 3.60 0.37 -18.38
CA ILE A 240 3.59 1.18 -17.17
C ILE A 240 3.57 0.25 -15.96
N ASN A 241 4.60 0.34 -15.14
CA ASN A 241 4.76 -0.51 -13.96
C ASN A 241 4.45 0.21 -12.64
N LYS A 242 4.21 1.53 -12.69
CA LYS A 242 3.97 2.34 -11.50
C LYS A 242 3.15 3.59 -11.80
N VAL A 243 2.26 3.89 -10.87
CA VAL A 243 1.51 5.14 -10.76
C VAL A 243 1.95 5.83 -9.47
N ILE A 244 2.13 7.14 -9.51
CA ILE A 244 2.42 7.94 -8.30
C ILE A 244 1.45 9.09 -8.23
N LEU A 245 0.83 9.28 -7.08
CA LEU A 245 -0.07 10.38 -6.82
C LEU A 245 0.60 11.39 -5.90
N ASP A 246 0.70 12.64 -6.35
CA ASP A 246 1.07 13.76 -5.51
C ASP A 246 0.01 14.85 -5.65
N ARG A 247 -0.65 15.17 -4.53
CA ARG A 247 -1.80 16.08 -4.47
C ARG A 247 -2.86 15.73 -5.51
N ASN A 248 -2.99 16.51 -6.58
CA ASN A 248 -4.02 16.36 -7.60
C ASN A 248 -3.47 15.89 -8.95
N THR A 249 -2.23 15.37 -8.97
CA THR A 249 -1.56 14.95 -10.18
C THR A 249 -1.20 13.46 -10.09
N ILE A 250 -1.54 12.73 -11.15
CA ILE A 250 -1.20 11.32 -11.37
C ILE A 250 0.00 11.27 -12.30
N TYR A 251 1.14 10.81 -11.79
CA TYR A 251 2.36 10.65 -12.57
C TYR A 251 2.53 9.22 -13.03
N ILE A 252 2.85 9.08 -14.32
CA ILE A 252 3.30 7.84 -14.94
C ILE A 252 4.55 8.12 -15.75
N ILE A 253 5.32 7.06 -16.03
CA ILE A 253 6.40 7.13 -17.00
C ILE A 253 5.98 6.32 -18.23
N GLN A 254 6.03 6.96 -19.38
CA GLN A 254 5.72 6.34 -20.67
C GLN A 254 6.59 6.97 -21.76
N SER A 255 7.07 6.15 -22.69
CA SER A 255 7.81 6.63 -23.88
C SER A 255 8.99 7.56 -23.55
N GLY A 256 9.77 7.27 -22.51
CA GLY A 256 10.92 8.10 -22.12
C GLY A 256 10.54 9.42 -21.47
N LYS A 257 9.32 9.54 -20.94
CA LYS A 257 8.78 10.78 -20.37
C LYS A 257 7.99 10.54 -19.09
N ILE A 258 8.21 11.39 -18.10
CA ILE A 258 7.30 11.56 -16.96
C ILE A 258 6.14 12.42 -17.43
N THR A 259 4.92 11.91 -17.34
CA THR A 259 3.70 12.66 -17.62
C THR A 259 2.83 12.72 -16.37
N GLY A 260 2.51 13.94 -15.94
CA GLY A 260 1.56 14.24 -14.87
C GLY A 260 0.19 14.57 -15.44
N PHE A 261 -0.84 13.84 -15.01
CA PHE A 261 -2.23 14.05 -15.39
C PHE A 261 -3.04 14.61 -14.22
N ASN A 262 -3.93 15.57 -14.48
CA ASN A 262 -4.92 15.98 -13.48
C ASN A 262 -6.07 14.96 -13.35
N SER A 263 -7.05 15.24 -12.48
CA SER A 263 -8.23 14.39 -12.27
C SER A 263 -9.13 14.22 -13.50
N GLU A 264 -8.98 15.07 -14.52
CA GLU A 264 -9.70 15.02 -15.79
C GLU A 264 -8.91 14.30 -16.90
N MET A 265 -7.79 13.65 -16.56
CA MET A 265 -6.86 13.02 -17.51
C MET A 265 -6.24 13.98 -18.53
N LYS A 266 -6.15 15.27 -18.20
CA LYS A 266 -5.38 16.24 -18.99
C LYS A 266 -3.94 16.25 -18.50
N ALA A 267 -2.99 16.13 -19.43
CA ALA A 267 -1.58 16.32 -19.12
C ALA A 267 -1.35 17.77 -18.64
N VAL A 268 -0.79 17.91 -17.45
CA VAL A 268 -0.50 19.21 -16.82
C VAL A 268 1.01 19.40 -16.61
N GLU A 269 1.77 18.32 -16.59
CA GLU A 269 3.21 18.33 -16.38
C GLU A 269 3.88 17.26 -17.22
N GLU A 270 5.07 17.58 -17.74
CA GLU A 270 5.76 16.76 -18.71
C GLU A 270 7.27 16.96 -18.61
N LYS A 271 8.03 15.87 -18.53
CA LYS A 271 9.49 15.90 -18.41
C LYS A 271 10.11 14.69 -19.10
N GLU A 272 10.96 14.94 -20.09
CA GLU A 272 11.77 13.89 -20.73
C GLU A 272 12.77 13.32 -19.71
N ILE A 273 12.98 12.00 -19.74
CA ILE A 273 13.99 11.30 -18.93
C ILE A 273 15.10 10.78 -19.83
N SER A 274 16.34 10.85 -19.35
CA SER A 274 17.52 10.51 -20.14
C SER A 274 17.77 9.02 -20.28
N GLU A 275 17.19 8.20 -19.40
CA GLU A 275 17.42 6.77 -19.33
C GLU A 275 16.13 6.04 -18.93
N ASP A 276 16.01 4.78 -19.36
CA ASP A 276 14.93 3.91 -18.93
C ASP A 276 15.03 3.65 -17.41
N CYS A 277 13.90 3.79 -16.72
CA CYS A 277 13.79 3.49 -15.30
C CYS A 277 12.85 2.31 -15.04
N VAL A 278 13.20 1.50 -14.05
CA VAL A 278 12.40 0.37 -13.57
C VAL A 278 11.40 0.83 -12.50
N SER A 279 11.69 1.91 -11.79
CA SER A 279 10.76 2.50 -10.84
C SER A 279 11.07 3.98 -10.67
N PHE A 280 10.15 4.72 -10.08
CA PHE A 280 10.38 6.10 -9.69
C PHE A 280 9.69 6.41 -8.37
N ILE A 281 10.10 7.47 -7.70
CA ILE A 281 9.35 8.12 -6.61
C ILE A 281 9.36 9.62 -6.81
N LYS A 282 8.38 10.33 -6.25
CA LYS A 282 8.34 11.80 -6.23
C LYS A 282 8.51 12.30 -4.80
N ILE A 283 9.42 13.25 -4.59
CA ILE A 283 9.62 13.93 -3.30
C ILE A 283 9.75 15.42 -3.58
N GLY A 284 8.78 16.21 -3.09
CA GLY A 284 8.75 17.64 -3.41
C GLY A 284 8.70 17.85 -4.91
N ASN A 285 9.60 18.65 -5.47
CA ASN A 285 9.70 18.91 -6.92
C ASN A 285 10.61 17.92 -7.67
N SER A 286 11.16 16.92 -6.99
CA SER A 286 12.13 15.98 -7.55
C SER A 286 11.52 14.61 -7.80
N PHE A 287 11.84 14.02 -8.94
CA PHE A 287 11.64 12.62 -9.25
C PHE A 287 12.95 11.87 -9.07
N LEU A 288 12.94 10.82 -8.27
CA LEU A 288 14.06 9.89 -8.15
C LEU A 288 13.75 8.68 -9.01
N LEU A 289 14.57 8.45 -10.02
CA LEU A 289 14.40 7.42 -11.03
C LEU A 289 15.38 6.28 -10.72
N LEU A 290 14.85 5.08 -10.51
CA LEU A 290 15.64 3.87 -10.32
C LEU A 290 15.88 3.22 -11.68
N GLY A 291 17.09 3.36 -12.21
CA GLY A 291 17.58 2.60 -13.35
C GLY A 291 18.04 1.20 -12.94
N TYR A 292 18.57 0.43 -13.90
CA TYR A 292 19.13 -0.90 -13.60
C TYR A 292 20.40 -0.83 -12.74
N ASN A 293 21.25 0.18 -12.96
CA ASN A 293 22.54 0.35 -12.29
C ASN A 293 22.75 1.75 -11.70
N SER A 294 21.71 2.60 -11.71
CA SER A 294 21.80 4.02 -11.35
C SER A 294 20.55 4.49 -10.62
N ILE A 295 20.70 5.56 -9.83
CA ILE A 295 19.59 6.37 -9.33
C ILE A 295 19.81 7.78 -9.86
N ASN A 296 18.88 8.26 -10.68
CA ASN A 296 18.93 9.61 -11.28
C ASN A 296 17.89 10.51 -10.59
N ILE A 297 18.15 11.83 -10.60
CA ILE A 297 17.23 12.82 -10.05
C ILE A 297 16.83 13.79 -11.16
N GLU A 298 15.54 13.88 -11.42
CA GLU A 298 14.95 14.83 -12.35
C GLU A 298 14.10 15.84 -11.59
N ASN A 299 14.31 17.13 -11.83
CA ASN A 299 13.51 18.19 -11.21
C ASN A 299 12.47 18.74 -12.19
N LEU A 300 11.26 18.97 -11.69
CA LEU A 300 10.28 19.81 -12.37
C LEU A 300 10.78 21.26 -12.36
N THR A 301 10.68 21.91 -13.52
CA THR A 301 10.95 23.34 -13.69
C THR A 301 9.90 24.21 -13.04
#